data_AF-A0A433VJ69-F1
#
_entry.id   AF-A0A433VJ69-F1
#
_cell.length_a   1.000
_cell.length_b   1.000
_cell.length_c   1.000
_cell.angle_alpha   90.00
_cell.angle_beta   90.00
_cell.angle_gamma   90.00
#
_symmetry.space_group_name_H-M   'P 1'
#
loop_
_entity.id
_entity.type
_entity.pdbx_description
1 polymer ?
#
loop_
_entity_poly.entity_id
_entity_poly.type
_entity_poly.pdbx_seq_one_letter_code
_entity_poly.pdbx_strand_id
1 'polypeptide(L)'
;MTRRLEPEERIKELSGASVPFKFDVHAMIFSENAPETENLLHNYFRNKSLNKVNERKEFFRITLDEIANAVEKIAEETKSVSKPEIRFTKIAEAEEFYKTQAIERGETQAPQSTYTPSWDDDEYEQN
;
A
#
# COMPACT_ATOMS: atom_id res chain seq x y z
N MET A 1 -6.05 5.42 -9.10
CA MET A 1 -6.04 4.57 -10.33
C MET A 1 -4.89 4.89 -11.31
N THR A 2 -4.42 3.93 -12.13
CA THR A 2 -3.52 4.17 -13.28
C THR A 2 -3.77 3.15 -14.41
N ARG A 3 -3.58 3.56 -15.66
CA ARG A 3 -3.55 2.69 -16.87
C ARG A 3 -2.15 2.52 -17.44
N ARG A 4 -1.13 3.03 -16.74
CA ARG A 4 0.26 2.97 -17.20
C ARG A 4 0.77 1.54 -17.11
N LEU A 5 1.72 1.22 -18.00
CA LEU A 5 2.47 -0.03 -17.97
C LEU A 5 3.27 -0.16 -16.67
N GLU A 6 3.86 0.96 -16.22
CA GLU A 6 4.63 1.07 -14.97
C GLU A 6 3.82 1.82 -13.91
N PRO A 7 3.05 1.12 -13.04
CA PRO A 7 2.23 1.75 -12.01
C PRO A 7 3.07 2.44 -10.91
N GLU A 8 4.30 1.98 -10.69
CA GLU A 8 5.22 2.48 -9.66
C GLU A 8 5.62 3.95 -9.87
N GLU A 9 5.86 4.35 -11.12
CA GLU A 9 6.18 5.74 -11.46
C GLU A 9 5.06 6.69 -11.05
N ARG A 10 3.80 6.27 -11.24
CA ARG A 10 2.63 7.07 -10.86
C ARG A 10 2.55 7.26 -9.34
N ILE A 11 2.86 6.21 -8.58
CA ILE A 11 2.88 6.27 -7.11
C ILE A 11 3.98 7.21 -6.63
N LYS A 12 5.15 7.18 -7.26
CA LYS A 12 6.27 8.09 -6.97
C LYS A 12 5.94 9.55 -7.25
N GLU A 13 5.29 9.85 -8.37
CA GLU A 13 4.80 11.21 -8.70
C GLU A 13 3.81 11.73 -7.63
N LEU A 14 2.84 10.90 -7.25
CA LEU A 14 1.83 11.25 -6.26
C LEU A 14 2.45 11.53 -4.88
N SER A 15 3.43 10.69 -4.50
CA SER A 15 4.19 10.81 -3.26
C SER A 15 4.93 12.14 -3.18
N GLY A 16 5.65 12.52 -4.24
CA GLY A 16 6.51 13.71 -4.24
C GLY A 16 5.78 15.06 -4.20
N ALA A 17 4.47 15.09 -4.47
CA ALA A 17 3.70 16.33 -4.58
C ALA A 17 2.79 16.63 -3.38
N SER A 18 2.44 15.63 -2.57
CA SER A 18 1.24 15.73 -1.71
C SER A 18 1.47 15.41 -0.24
N VAL A 19 2.55 14.74 0.12
CA VAL A 19 2.80 14.21 1.47
C VAL A 19 4.28 14.34 1.86
N PRO A 20 4.61 14.40 3.16
CA PRO A 20 6.00 14.59 3.63
C PRO A 20 6.91 13.37 3.45
N PHE A 21 6.33 12.16 3.28
CA PHE A 21 7.05 10.90 3.08
C PHE A 21 6.44 10.15 1.91
N LYS A 22 7.20 9.24 1.28
CA LYS A 22 6.70 8.41 0.19
C LYS A 22 5.59 7.45 0.65
N PHE A 23 4.72 7.08 -0.29
CA PHE A 23 3.72 6.04 -0.05
C PHE A 23 4.36 4.66 -0.08
N ASP A 24 4.01 3.84 0.90
CA ASP A 24 4.23 2.39 0.84
C ASP A 24 3.11 1.74 0.02
N VAL A 25 3.48 0.76 -0.81
CA VAL A 25 2.52 0.02 -1.63
C VAL A 25 2.11 -1.26 -0.91
N HIS A 26 0.90 -1.27 -0.39
CA HIS A 26 0.38 -2.44 0.33
C HIS A 26 -0.31 -3.46 -0.58
N ALA A 27 -0.91 -3.05 -1.69
CA ALA A 27 -1.53 -3.96 -2.65
C ALA A 27 -1.65 -3.32 -4.02
N MET A 28 -1.63 -4.15 -5.06
CA MET A 28 -2.04 -3.78 -6.41
C MET A 28 -3.31 -4.56 -6.76
N ILE A 29 -4.36 -3.85 -7.15
CA ILE A 29 -5.67 -4.43 -7.47
C ILE A 29 -5.93 -4.23 -8.95
N PHE A 30 -6.00 -5.34 -9.68
CA PHE A 30 -6.37 -5.33 -11.09
C PHE A 30 -7.90 -5.37 -11.21
N SER A 31 -8.44 -4.40 -11.94
CA SER A 31 -9.87 -4.27 -12.19
C SER A 31 -10.11 -3.95 -13.66
N GLU A 32 -11.07 -4.63 -14.26
CA GLU A 32 -11.50 -4.36 -15.64
C GLU A 32 -12.11 -2.95 -15.76
N ASN A 33 -12.86 -2.54 -14.73
CA ASN A 33 -13.43 -1.19 -14.60
C ASN A 33 -12.89 -0.47 -13.35
N ALA A 34 -11.61 -0.09 -13.39
CA ALA A 34 -10.96 0.59 -12.27
C ALA A 34 -11.70 1.86 -11.76
N PRO A 35 -12.23 2.75 -12.62
CA PRO A 35 -12.99 3.92 -12.15
C PRO A 35 -14.26 3.57 -11.37
N GLU A 36 -14.96 2.49 -11.74
CA GLU A 36 -16.14 2.03 -11.00
C GLU A 36 -15.74 1.48 -9.63
N THR A 37 -14.73 0.61 -9.57
CA THR A 37 -14.21 0.06 -8.32
C THR A 37 -13.70 1.15 -7.37
N GLU A 38 -12.99 2.16 -7.89
CA GLU A 38 -12.50 3.31 -7.12
C GLU A 38 -13.65 4.12 -6.52
N ASN A 39 -14.68 4.44 -7.32
CA ASN A 39 -15.86 5.14 -6.84
C ASN A 39 -16.61 4.37 -5.76
N LEU A 40 -16.74 3.05 -5.90
CA LEU A 40 -17.39 2.20 -4.90
C LEU A 40 -16.59 2.18 -3.59
N LEU A 41 -15.27 2.06 -3.65
CA LEU A 41 -14.40 2.14 -2.47
C LEU A 41 -14.51 3.52 -1.78
N HIS A 42 -14.50 4.61 -2.55
CA HIS A 42 -14.66 5.96 -2.01
C HIS A 42 -16.00 6.13 -1.32
N ASN A 43 -17.08 5.63 -1.91
CA ASN A 43 -18.41 5.66 -1.29
C ASN A 43 -18.46 4.81 -0.01
N TYR A 44 -17.89 3.61 -0.04
CA TYR A 44 -17.84 2.70 1.11
C TYR A 44 -17.09 3.32 2.29
N PHE A 45 -16.01 4.05 2.02
CA PHE A 45 -15.17 4.67 3.05
C PHE A 45 -15.43 6.16 3.30
N ARG A 46 -16.44 6.77 2.66
CA ARG A 46 -16.70 8.22 2.76
C ARG A 46 -16.81 8.71 4.20
N ASN A 47 -17.47 7.94 5.07
CA ASN A 47 -17.64 8.27 6.48
C ASN A 47 -16.32 8.27 7.29
N LYS A 48 -15.29 7.60 6.77
CA LYS A 48 -13.94 7.50 7.33
C LYS A 48 -12.92 8.42 6.63
N SER A 49 -13.39 9.31 5.75
CA SER A 49 -12.55 10.35 5.16
C SER A 49 -11.99 11.28 6.24
N LEU A 50 -10.70 11.57 6.17
CA LEU A 50 -10.00 12.51 7.03
C LEU A 50 -10.42 13.95 6.72
N ASN A 51 -10.57 14.29 5.44
CA ASN A 51 -10.98 15.62 5.01
C ASN A 51 -12.43 15.65 4.55
N LYS A 52 -13.32 16.06 5.44
CA LYS A 52 -14.76 16.17 5.18
C LYS A 52 -15.18 17.47 4.49
N VAL A 53 -14.24 18.43 4.35
CA VAL A 53 -14.52 19.75 3.75
C VAL A 53 -14.10 19.78 2.28
N ASN A 54 -12.92 19.22 1.97
CA ASN A 54 -12.42 19.08 0.61
C ASN A 54 -12.34 17.61 0.23
N GLU A 55 -13.43 17.12 -0.37
CA GLU A 55 -13.55 15.72 -0.79
C GLU A 55 -12.57 15.31 -1.90
N ARG A 56 -11.91 16.27 -2.56
CA ARG A 56 -10.82 15.99 -3.52
C ARG A 56 -9.54 15.51 -2.84
N LYS A 57 -9.43 15.63 -1.51
CA LYS A 57 -8.32 15.09 -0.72
C LYS A 57 -8.72 13.72 -0.17
N GLU A 58 -8.47 12.70 -0.98
CA GLU A 58 -8.93 11.32 -0.79
C GLU A 58 -8.07 10.54 0.22
N PHE A 59 -8.01 11.01 1.47
CA PHE A 59 -7.32 10.33 2.56
C PHE A 59 -8.34 9.76 3.55
N PHE A 60 -8.16 8.50 3.97
CA PHE A 60 -9.11 7.77 4.80
C PHE A 60 -8.42 7.16 6.04
N ARG A 61 -9.12 7.14 7.18
CA ARG A 61 -8.65 6.45 8.39
C ARG A 61 -9.22 5.04 8.43
N ILE A 62 -8.49 4.11 7.80
CA ILE A 62 -8.90 2.71 7.62
C ILE A 62 -7.72 1.76 7.79
N THR A 63 -8.01 0.50 8.12
CA THR A 63 -7.03 -0.58 8.22
C THR A 63 -6.94 -1.39 6.93
N LEU A 64 -5.84 -2.12 6.73
CA LEU A 64 -5.67 -2.98 5.55
C LEU A 64 -6.73 -4.09 5.49
N ASP A 65 -7.13 -4.63 6.64
CA ASP A 65 -8.16 -5.68 6.68
C ASP A 65 -9.53 -5.12 6.28
N GLU A 66 -9.85 -3.87 6.62
CA GLU A 66 -11.07 -3.21 6.14
C GLU A 66 -11.07 -3.00 4.62
N ILE A 67 -9.90 -2.64 4.04
CA ILE A 67 -9.73 -2.51 2.59
C ILE A 67 -9.93 -3.87 1.93
N ALA A 68 -9.27 -4.92 2.42
CA ALA A 68 -9.39 -6.28 1.87
C ALA A 68 -10.86 -6.73 1.85
N ASN A 69 -11.56 -6.61 2.97
CA ASN A 69 -12.98 -6.95 3.07
C ASN A 69 -13.87 -6.13 2.11
N ALA A 70 -13.60 -4.82 1.96
CA ALA A 70 -14.38 -3.98 1.06
C ALA A 70 -14.15 -4.35 -0.42
N VAL A 71 -12.90 -4.62 -0.79
CA VAL A 71 -12.54 -5.05 -2.14
C VAL A 71 -13.17 -6.41 -2.46
N GLU A 72 -13.18 -7.36 -1.52
CA GLU A 72 -13.84 -8.65 -1.71
C GLU A 72 -15.34 -8.51 -1.96
N LYS A 73 -16.02 -7.67 -1.17
CA LYS A 73 -17.46 -7.40 -1.37
C LYS A 73 -17.74 -6.76 -2.72
N ILE A 74 -16.98 -5.73 -3.08
CA ILE A 74 -17.14 -5.04 -4.37
C ILE A 74 -16.85 -6.00 -5.52
N ALA A 75 -15.85 -6.88 -5.38
CA ALA A 75 -15.53 -7.90 -6.37
C ALA A 75 -16.68 -8.89 -6.57
N GLU A 76 -17.38 -9.27 -5.50
CA GLU A 76 -18.56 -10.14 -5.58
C GLU A 76 -19.74 -9.46 -6.26
N GLU A 77 -20.00 -8.19 -5.93
CA GLU A 77 -21.11 -7.41 -6.45
C GLU A 77 -20.94 -7.06 -7.94
N THR A 78 -19.73 -6.66 -8.34
CA THR A 78 -19.45 -6.13 -9.68
C THR A 78 -18.86 -7.18 -10.63
N LYS A 79 -18.34 -8.30 -10.10
CA LYS A 79 -17.54 -9.30 -10.83
C LYS A 79 -16.37 -8.70 -11.63
N SER A 80 -15.97 -7.47 -11.32
CA SER A 80 -15.03 -6.65 -12.12
C SER A 80 -13.59 -6.69 -11.60
N VAL A 81 -13.36 -7.45 -10.52
CA VAL A 81 -12.06 -7.58 -9.87
C VAL A 81 -11.67 -9.06 -9.84
N SER A 82 -10.49 -9.37 -10.37
CA SER A 82 -9.94 -10.72 -10.31
C SER A 82 -9.43 -11.00 -8.90
N LYS A 83 -10.22 -11.76 -8.12
CA LYS A 83 -9.87 -12.21 -6.76
C LYS A 83 -8.48 -12.89 -6.60
N PRO A 84 -7.94 -13.70 -7.54
CA PRO A 84 -6.78 -14.53 -7.24
C PRO A 84 -5.41 -13.82 -7.17
N GLU A 85 -5.30 -12.51 -7.43
CA GLU A 85 -3.99 -11.83 -7.56
C GLU A 85 -3.71 -10.72 -6.55
N ILE A 86 -4.60 -10.47 -5.57
CA ILE A 86 -4.38 -9.39 -4.62
C ILE A 86 -3.50 -9.88 -3.47
N ARG A 87 -2.20 -9.56 -3.52
CA ARG A 87 -1.27 -9.75 -2.40
C ARG A 87 -1.22 -8.49 -1.56
N PHE A 88 -1.57 -8.60 -0.28
CA PHE A 88 -1.44 -7.51 0.69
C PHE A 88 -0.14 -7.64 1.47
N THR A 89 0.79 -6.72 1.25
CA THR A 89 1.96 -6.53 2.10
C THR A 89 1.50 -5.81 3.37
N LYS A 90 1.48 -6.48 4.53
CA LYS A 90 0.98 -5.85 5.77
C LYS A 90 2.01 -4.96 6.47
N ILE A 91 3.29 -5.16 6.18
CA ILE A 91 4.39 -4.43 6.80
C ILE A 91 4.65 -3.18 5.97
N ALA A 92 4.59 -2.01 6.61
CA ALA A 92 5.02 -0.76 6.02
C ALA A 92 6.53 -0.60 6.23
N GLU A 93 7.29 -0.40 5.16
CA GLU A 93 8.73 -0.14 5.26
C GLU A 93 8.99 1.23 5.89
N ALA A 94 8.22 2.25 5.47
CA ALA A 94 8.19 3.59 6.04
C ALA A 94 9.57 4.15 6.46
N GLU A 95 10.60 3.91 5.63
CA GLU A 95 12.00 4.11 5.99
C GLU A 95 12.29 5.55 6.41
N GLU A 96 11.81 6.53 5.63
CA GLU A 96 12.01 7.96 5.89
C GLU A 96 11.34 8.38 7.21
N PHE A 97 10.14 7.85 7.51
CA PHE A 97 9.42 8.13 8.74
C PHE A 97 10.18 7.61 9.97
N TYR A 98 10.65 6.36 9.94
CA TYR A 98 11.39 5.78 11.06
C TYR A 98 12.74 6.49 11.28
N LYS A 99 13.42 6.89 10.20
CA LYS A 99 14.64 7.71 10.30
C LYS A 99 14.37 9.05 10.96
N THR A 100 13.30 9.75 10.58
CA THR A 100 12.91 11.01 11.23
C THR A 100 12.60 10.80 12.71
N GLN A 101 11.84 9.75 13.06
CA GLN A 101 11.54 9.43 14.46
C GLN A 101 12.79 9.12 15.29
N ALA A 102 13.77 8.39 14.72
CA ALA A 102 15.04 8.12 15.38
C ALA A 102 15.84 9.40 15.66
N ILE A 103 15.91 10.30 14.66
CA ILE A 103 16.57 11.61 14.80
C ILE A 103 15.88 12.46 15.88
N GLU A 104 14.54 12.49 15.91
CA GLU A 104 13.78 13.21 16.94
C GLU A 104 14.02 12.68 18.36
N ARG A 105 14.30 11.37 18.49
CA ARG A 105 14.68 10.73 19.76
C ARG A 105 16.15 10.96 20.14
N GLY A 106 16.95 11.59 19.28
CA GLY A 106 18.37 11.84 19.49
C GLY A 106 19.29 10.69 19.11
N GLU A 107 18.80 9.72 18.32
CA GLU A 107 19.59 8.59 17.81
C GLU A 107 20.30 9.02 16.51
N THR A 108 21.63 9.07 16.52
CA THR A 108 22.42 9.61 15.39
C THR A 108 22.49 8.69 14.16
N GLN A 109 21.97 7.45 14.24
CA GLN A 109 21.96 6.47 13.13
C GLN A 109 20.72 5.57 13.18
N ALA A 110 20.17 5.29 11.99
CA ALA A 110 19.04 4.38 11.79
C ALA A 110 19.38 2.95 12.25
N PRO A 111 18.43 2.20 12.83
CA PRO A 111 18.65 0.79 13.13
C PRO A 111 18.99 0.05 11.83
N GLN A 112 20.20 -0.47 11.75
CA GLN A 112 20.64 -1.33 10.65
C GLN A 112 19.76 -2.58 10.67
N SER A 113 19.16 -2.94 9.53
CA SER A 113 18.47 -4.21 9.36
C SER A 113 19.40 -5.36 9.77
N THR A 114 18.99 -6.17 10.74
CA THR A 114 19.72 -7.39 11.14
C THR A 114 19.39 -8.59 10.24
N TYR A 115 18.73 -8.38 9.10
CA TYR A 115 18.45 -9.46 8.15
C TYR A 115 19.72 -9.80 7.36
N THR A 116 20.50 -10.73 7.91
CA THR A 116 21.44 -11.55 7.15
C THR A 116 20.65 -12.74 6.59
N PRO A 117 20.45 -12.86 5.27
CA PRO A 117 20.05 -14.13 4.70
C PRO A 117 21.11 -15.18 5.10
N SER A 118 20.75 -16.13 5.96
CA SER A 118 21.54 -17.34 6.17
C SER A 118 21.43 -18.15 4.89
N TRP A 119 22.42 -18.00 4.02
CA TRP A 119 22.80 -19.01 3.04
C TRP A 119 23.88 -19.85 3.71
N ASP A 120 23.51 -20.54 4.80
CA ASP A 120 24.32 -21.64 5.29
C ASP A 120 23.98 -22.86 4.43
N ASP A 121 24.92 -23.13 3.53
CA ASP A 121 25.28 -24.42 2.94
C ASP A 121 24.57 -25.66 3.53
N ASP A 122 23.41 -26.04 2.98
CA ASP A 122 22.95 -27.43 3.02
C ASP A 122 23.33 -28.11 1.70
N GLU A 123 24.53 -28.69 1.76
CA GLU A 123 25.04 -29.85 1.04
C GLU A 123 24.32 -30.31 -0.24
N TYR A 124 25.03 -30.19 -1.36
CA TYR A 124 24.86 -31.11 -2.50
C TYR A 124 25.28 -32.53 -2.08
N GLU A 125 24.40 -33.28 -1.42
CA GLU A 125 24.53 -34.73 -1.41
C GLU A 125 24.04 -35.28 -2.76
N GLN A 126 25.02 -35.66 -3.59
CA GLN A 126 24.82 -36.56 -4.72
C GLN A 126 24.32 -37.91 -4.18
N ASN A 127 23.12 -38.32 -4.59
CA ASN A 127 22.84 -39.72 -4.86
C ASN A 127 21.79 -39.86 -5.97
#